data_AF-A0A9W8K0S7-F1
#
_entry.id   AF-A0A9W8K0S7-F1
#
_cell.length_a   1.000
_cell.length_b   1.000
_cell.length_c   1.000
_cell.angle_alpha   90.00
_cell.angle_beta   90.00
_cell.angle_gamma   90.00
#
_symmetry.space_group_name_H-M   'P 1'
#
loop_
_entity.id
_entity.type
_entity.pdbx_description
1 polymer ?
#
loop_
_entity_poly.entity_id
_entity_poly.type
_entity_poly.pdbx_seq_one_letter_code
_entity_poly.pdbx_strand_id
1 'polypeptide(L)'
;MDLAKDKEESDWDLTLHVLTINYAAIHTSSITLTHTFFYLAAYPEHLKALREEVEDVVRKYDFIKESQRLDSLPIDHVFSDGTMVPKDTTIGVATPRAHLNGDRYEDPLQFDGFCYVTLKEYVRARKAHLPRTVLL
;
A
#
# COMPACT_ATOMS: atom_id res chain seq x y z
N MET A 1 4.84 10.66 -29.80
CA MET A 1 5.36 10.96 -28.45
C MET A 1 6.70 11.62 -28.70
N ASP A 2 6.66 12.93 -28.87
CA ASP A 2 7.85 13.66 -29.30
C ASP A 2 8.73 13.92 -28.08
N LEU A 3 10.02 13.62 -28.23
CA LEU A 3 11.04 13.87 -27.21
C LEU A 3 11.09 15.37 -26.90
N ALA A 4 11.02 15.71 -25.61
CA ALA A 4 11.11 17.09 -25.14
C ALA A 4 12.36 17.75 -25.72
N LYS A 5 12.16 18.77 -26.56
CA LYS A 5 13.25 19.63 -27.05
C LYS A 5 13.53 20.66 -25.98
N ASP A 6 14.80 20.99 -25.79
CA ASP A 6 15.37 21.90 -24.77
C ASP A 6 14.88 23.37 -24.79
N LYS A 7 13.72 23.66 -25.38
CA LYS A 7 13.03 24.95 -25.20
C LYS A 7 12.17 24.86 -23.96
N GLU A 8 12.28 25.84 -23.07
CA GLU A 8 11.28 26.08 -22.02
C GLU A 8 9.89 26.13 -22.68
N GLU A 9 9.15 25.03 -22.55
CA GLU A 9 7.73 24.98 -22.89
C GLU A 9 7.00 25.90 -21.91
N SER A 10 6.07 26.71 -22.40
CA SER A 10 5.33 27.61 -21.52
C SER A 10 4.56 26.81 -20.47
N ASP A 11 4.27 27.39 -19.30
CA ASP A 11 3.44 26.73 -18.27
C ASP A 11 2.14 26.14 -18.84
N TRP A 12 1.60 26.78 -19.88
CA TRP A 12 0.44 26.32 -20.63
C TRP A 12 0.69 25.03 -21.43
N ASP A 13 1.82 24.93 -22.12
CA ASP A 13 2.20 23.75 -22.91
C ASP A 13 2.44 22.54 -22.00
N LEU A 14 3.14 22.75 -20.87
CA LEU A 14 3.32 21.73 -19.84
C LEU A 14 1.97 21.28 -19.26
N THR A 15 1.08 22.22 -18.96
CA THR A 15 -0.27 21.92 -18.45
C THR A 15 -1.08 21.10 -19.45
N LEU A 16 -1.03 21.45 -20.74
CA LEU A 16 -1.73 20.75 -21.82
C LEU A 16 -1.16 19.33 -22.03
N HIS A 17 0.16 19.17 -21.92
CA HIS A 17 0.83 17.88 -22.05
C HIS A 17 0.40 16.93 -20.92
N VAL A 18 0.42 17.40 -19.67
CA VAL A 18 -0.02 16.62 -18.50
C VAL A 18 -1.50 16.23 -18.63
N LEU A 19 -2.36 17.17 -19.04
CA LEU A 19 -3.78 16.89 -19.24
C LEU A 19 -4.01 15.82 -20.31
N THR A 20 -3.28 15.90 -21.43
CA THR A 20 -3.39 14.96 -22.54
C THR A 20 -2.95 13.56 -22.15
N ILE A 21 -1.82 13.43 -21.44
CA ILE A 21 -1.34 12.13 -20.95
C ILE A 21 -2.35 11.53 -19.97
N ASN A 22 -2.85 12.32 -19.01
CA ASN A 22 -3.85 11.84 -18.06
C ASN A 22 -5.13 11.37 -18.76
N TYR A 23 -5.64 12.15 -19.71
CA TYR A 23 -6.82 11.78 -20.49
C TYR A 23 -6.60 10.47 -21.26
N ALA A 24 -5.49 10.35 -21.99
CA ALA A 24 -5.15 9.14 -22.72
C ALA A 24 -4.95 7.92 -21.80
N ALA A 25 -4.32 8.10 -20.63
CA ALA A 25 -4.09 7.05 -19.65
C ALA A 25 -5.40 6.51 -19.06
N ILE A 26 -6.38 7.38 -18.78
CA ILE A 26 -7.68 6.99 -18.19
C ILE A 26 -8.43 6.02 -19.10
N HIS A 27 -8.48 6.28 -20.41
CA HIS A 27 -9.26 5.46 -21.33
C HIS A 27 -8.69 4.07 -21.50
N THR A 28 -7.37 3.95 -21.66
CA THR A 28 -6.72 2.67 -21.93
C THR A 28 -6.88 1.68 -20.77
N SER A 29 -6.65 2.12 -19.53
CA SER A 29 -6.83 1.27 -18.33
C SER A 29 -8.30 0.94 -18.07
N SER A 30 -9.19 1.93 -18.18
CA SER A 30 -10.63 1.74 -17.89
C SER A 30 -11.30 0.81 -18.89
N ILE A 31 -10.99 0.94 -20.19
CA ILE A 31 -11.51 0.06 -21.24
C ILE A 31 -11.03 -1.37 -21.00
N THR A 32 -9.73 -1.54 -20.73
CA THR A 32 -9.13 -2.85 -20.48
C THR A 32 -9.79 -3.52 -19.28
N LEU A 33 -9.88 -2.81 -18.15
CA LEU A 33 -10.50 -3.34 -16.92
C LEU A 33 -11.98 -3.69 -17.14
N THR A 34 -12.72 -2.85 -17.85
CA THR A 34 -14.13 -3.08 -18.18
C THR A 34 -14.29 -4.35 -19.01
N HIS A 35 -13.50 -4.51 -20.08
CA HIS A 35 -13.51 -5.73 -20.88
C HIS A 35 -13.11 -6.96 -20.06
N THR A 36 -12.07 -6.87 -19.23
CA THR A 36 -11.68 -7.95 -18.34
C THR A 36 -12.85 -8.38 -17.45
N PHE A 37 -13.59 -7.46 -16.83
CA PHE A 37 -14.75 -7.82 -16.02
C PHE A 37 -15.88 -8.45 -16.83
N PHE A 38 -16.17 -7.96 -18.03
CA PHE A 38 -17.15 -8.59 -18.91
C PHE A 38 -16.76 -10.03 -19.26
N TYR A 39 -15.49 -10.28 -19.61
CA TYR A 39 -15.01 -11.62 -19.90
C TYR A 39 -15.06 -12.52 -18.65
N LEU A 40 -14.67 -12.03 -17.48
CA LEU A 40 -14.76 -12.81 -16.23
C LEU A 40 -16.20 -13.14 -15.83
N ALA A 41 -17.15 -12.24 -16.12
CA ALA A 41 -18.57 -12.48 -15.89
C ALA A 41 -19.15 -13.50 -16.89
N ALA A 42 -18.69 -13.48 -18.14
CA ALA A 42 -19.13 -14.41 -19.19
C ALA A 42 -18.52 -15.81 -19.05
N TYR A 43 -17.31 -15.93 -18.48
CA TYR A 43 -16.54 -17.18 -18.37
C TYR A 43 -16.11 -17.47 -16.91
N PRO A 44 -17.07 -17.77 -16.02
CA PRO A 44 -16.83 -17.94 -14.58
C PRO A 44 -15.88 -19.09 -14.21
N GLU A 45 -15.63 -20.04 -15.12
CA GLU A 45 -14.69 -21.14 -14.96
C GLU A 45 -13.25 -20.66 -14.66
N HIS A 46 -12.89 -19.45 -15.08
CA HIS A 46 -11.57 -18.85 -14.83
C HIS A 46 -11.47 -18.17 -13.44
N LEU A 47 -12.60 -17.87 -12.78
CA LEU A 47 -12.62 -17.09 -11.54
C LEU A 47 -11.89 -17.77 -10.39
N LYS A 48 -11.97 -19.11 -10.31
CA LYS A 48 -11.35 -19.87 -9.22
C LYS A 48 -9.82 -19.74 -9.27
N ALA A 49 -9.22 -20.01 -10.43
CA ALA A 49 -7.78 -19.94 -10.61
C ALA A 49 -7.23 -18.53 -10.34
N LEU A 50 -7.92 -17.49 -10.84
CA LEU A 50 -7.53 -16.09 -10.62
C LEU A 50 -7.64 -15.68 -9.14
N ARG A 51 -8.64 -16.18 -8.41
CA ARG A 51 -8.76 -15.92 -6.97
C ARG A 51 -7.61 -16.56 -6.19
N GLU A 52 -7.29 -17.82 -6.48
CA GLU A 52 -6.18 -18.53 -5.84
C GLU A 52 -4.85 -17.79 -6.06
N GLU A 53 -4.61 -17.28 -7.28
CA GLU A 53 -3.44 -16.47 -7.61
C GLU A 53 -3.40 -15.14 -6.81
N VAL A 54 -4.51 -14.40 -6.78
CA VAL A 54 -4.60 -13.13 -6.02
C VAL A 54 -4.35 -13.37 -4.53
N GLU A 55 -4.94 -14.42 -3.97
CA GLU A 55 -4.72 -14.78 -2.57
C GLU A 55 -3.25 -15.11 -2.31
N ASP A 56 -2.57 -15.80 -3.22
CA ASP A 56 -1.15 -16.11 -3.08
C ASP A 56 -0.25 -14.87 -3.13
N VAL A 57 -0.52 -13.95 -4.05
CA VAL A 57 0.20 -12.67 -4.14
C VAL A 57 -0.02 -11.84 -2.89
N VAL A 58 -1.25 -11.76 -2.38
CA VAL A 58 -1.56 -11.04 -1.14
C VAL A 58 -0.83 -11.66 0.05
N ARG A 59 -0.80 -13.00 0.17
CA ARG A 59 -0.04 -13.71 1.20
C ARG A 59 1.45 -13.37 1.13
N LYS A 60 2.04 -13.40 -0.07
CA LYS A 60 3.44 -13.05 -0.28
C LYS A 60 3.74 -11.60 0.09
N TYR A 61 2.82 -10.67 -0.20
CA TYR A 61 2.99 -9.27 0.17
C TYR A 61 2.93 -9.06 1.69
N ASP A 62 1.98 -9.71 2.38
CA ASP A 62 1.91 -9.68 3.85
C ASP A 62 3.16 -10.34 4.47
N PHE A 63 3.71 -11.41 3.88
CA PHE A 63 4.99 -12.01 4.27
C PHE A 63 6.16 -11.03 4.16
N ILE A 64 6.26 -10.27 3.07
CA ILE A 64 7.32 -9.26 2.89
C ILE A 64 7.20 -8.17 3.96
N LYS A 65 5.96 -7.74 4.23
CA LYS A 65 5.69 -6.73 5.25
C LYS A 65 6.06 -7.21 6.65
N GLU A 66 5.77 -8.47 6.96
CA GLU A 66 6.15 -9.12 8.22
C GLU A 66 7.67 -9.34 8.32
N SER A 67 8.33 -9.65 7.20
CA SER A 67 9.79 -9.73 7.14
C SER A 67 10.43 -8.37 7.47
N GLN A 68 9.88 -7.28 6.92
CA GLN A 68 10.32 -5.92 7.21
C GLN A 68 9.95 -5.45 8.64
N ARG A 69 8.93 -6.04 9.27
CA ARG A 69 8.61 -5.82 10.69
C ARG A 69 9.77 -6.27 11.58
N LEU A 70 10.35 -7.43 11.24
CA LEU A 70 11.45 -8.04 12.00
C LEU A 70 12.82 -7.44 11.64
N ASP A 71 13.04 -7.08 10.38
CA ASP A 71 14.31 -6.55 9.89
C ASP A 71 14.09 -5.22 9.13
N SER A 72 13.99 -4.12 9.89
CA SER A 72 13.70 -2.79 9.36
C SER A 72 14.91 -2.20 8.65
N LEU A 73 14.70 -1.64 7.46
CA LEU A 73 15.71 -0.83 6.76
C LEU A 73 15.75 0.60 7.35
N PRO A 74 16.92 1.26 7.38
CA PRO A 74 17.04 2.66 7.78
C PRO A 74 16.41 3.59 6.73
N ILE A 75 15.77 4.67 7.17
CA ILE A 75 15.15 5.69 6.30
C ILE A 75 15.67 7.07 6.70
N ASP A 76 16.08 7.86 5.72
CA ASP A 76 16.38 9.30 5.88
C ASP A 76 15.04 10.08 5.91
N HIS A 77 14.74 10.75 7.03
CA HIS A 77 13.46 11.43 7.21
C HIS A 77 13.58 12.67 8.13
N VAL A 78 12.75 13.68 7.88
CA VAL A 78 12.56 14.86 8.75
C VAL A 78 11.22 14.71 9.48
N PHE A 79 11.21 14.71 10.81
CA PHE A 79 9.97 14.49 11.56
C PHE A 79 9.02 15.68 11.45
N SER A 80 7.71 15.42 11.61
CA SER A 80 6.65 16.44 11.53
C SER A 80 6.76 17.55 12.59
N ASP A 81 7.58 17.35 13.63
CA ASP A 81 7.90 18.33 14.67
C ASP A 81 9.11 19.23 14.32
N GLY A 82 9.69 19.06 13.13
CA GLY A 82 10.86 19.80 12.68
C GLY A 82 12.20 19.21 13.10
N THR A 83 12.21 18.06 13.79
CA THR A 83 13.45 17.39 14.18
C THR A 83 14.16 16.83 12.93
N MET A 84 15.30 17.41 12.61
CA MET A 84 16.20 16.97 11.55
C MET A 84 17.12 15.88 12.07
N VAL A 85 17.18 14.77 11.35
CA VAL A 85 18.11 13.67 11.64
C VAL A 85 19.40 13.97 10.89
N PRO A 86 20.54 14.18 11.57
CA PRO A 86 21.79 14.48 10.89
C PRO A 86 22.22 13.33 9.98
N LYS A 87 22.82 13.66 8.84
CA LYS A 87 23.43 12.69 7.93
C LYS A 87 24.40 11.79 8.73
N ASP A 88 24.35 10.49 8.48
CA ASP A 88 25.11 9.44 9.19
C ASP A 88 24.63 9.15 10.64
N THR A 89 23.44 9.61 11.04
CA THR A 89 22.81 9.22 12.32
C THR A 89 21.90 8.01 12.13
N THR A 90 22.21 6.89 12.79
CA THR A 90 21.29 5.75 12.86
C THR A 90 20.21 6.00 13.90
N ILE A 91 18.97 6.21 13.46
CA ILE A 91 17.81 6.21 14.35
C ILE A 91 17.42 4.76 14.63
N GLY A 92 17.62 4.32 15.86
CA GLY A 92 17.00 3.10 16.36
C GLY A 92 15.59 3.42 16.83
N VAL A 93 14.57 3.08 16.06
CA VAL A 93 13.25 2.87 16.65
C VAL A 93 13.38 1.60 17.50
N ALA A 94 12.84 1.59 18.72
CA ALA A 94 12.73 0.37 19.52
C ALA A 94 11.66 -0.55 18.93
N THR A 95 11.87 -0.93 17.66
CA THR A 95 11.05 -1.79 16.82
C THR A 95 10.71 -3.10 17.53
N PRO A 96 11.64 -3.76 18.25
CA PRO A 96 11.30 -4.92 19.06
C PRO A 96 10.26 -4.62 20.14
N ARG A 97 10.28 -3.46 20.80
CA ARG A 97 9.27 -3.14 21.82
C ARG A 97 7.88 -2.87 21.25
N ALA A 98 7.80 -2.24 20.07
CA ALA A 98 6.52 -1.99 19.42
C ALA A 98 5.93 -3.26 18.77
N HIS A 99 6.80 -4.09 18.19
CA HIS A 99 6.43 -5.28 17.43
C HIS A 99 6.32 -6.55 18.31
N LEU A 100 7.00 -6.60 19.45
CA LEU A 100 6.89 -7.67 20.44
C LEU A 100 5.87 -7.36 21.56
N ASN A 101 5.02 -6.35 21.36
CA ASN A 101 4.04 -5.95 22.35
C ASN A 101 2.82 -6.90 22.34
N GLY A 102 2.67 -7.67 23.42
CA GLY A 102 1.54 -8.59 23.62
C GLY A 102 0.16 -7.91 23.69
N ASP A 103 0.09 -6.60 23.94
CA ASP A 103 -1.16 -5.85 23.89
C ASP A 103 -1.68 -5.66 22.44
N ARG A 104 -0.82 -5.90 21.43
CA ARG A 104 -1.09 -5.58 20.03
C ARG A 104 -0.98 -6.77 19.08
N TYR A 105 -0.15 -7.76 19.42
CA TYR A 105 0.06 -8.98 18.66
C TYR A 105 -0.03 -10.17 19.61
N GLU A 106 -0.82 -11.18 19.24
CA GLU A 106 -0.88 -12.46 19.95
C GLU A 106 0.41 -13.24 19.66
N ASP A 107 1.05 -13.81 20.69
CA ASP A 107 2.34 -14.53 20.62
C ASP A 107 3.43 -13.84 19.78
N PRO A 108 3.86 -12.62 20.15
CA PRO A 108 4.51 -11.70 19.23
C PRO A 108 5.97 -12.04 18.91
N LEU A 109 6.53 -13.03 19.61
CA LEU A 109 7.85 -13.62 19.38
C LEU A 109 7.85 -14.73 18.32
N GLN A 110 6.68 -15.22 17.91
CA GLN A 110 6.53 -16.22 16.87
C GLN A 110 6.31 -15.55 15.51
N PHE A 111 6.94 -16.10 14.47
CA PHE A 111 6.67 -15.66 13.12
C PHE A 111 5.33 -16.24 12.66
N ASP A 112 4.34 -15.38 12.48
CA ASP A 112 3.07 -15.69 11.83
C ASP A 112 2.94 -14.88 10.54
N GLY A 113 3.09 -15.56 9.40
CA GLY A 113 2.95 -14.96 8.06
C GLY A 113 1.56 -14.39 7.76
N PHE A 114 0.57 -14.64 8.63
CA PHE A 114 -0.81 -14.19 8.49
C PHE A 114 -1.24 -13.19 9.57
N CYS A 115 -0.33 -12.74 10.45
CA CYS A 115 -0.68 -11.90 11.60
C CYS A 115 -1.42 -10.60 11.20
N TYR A 116 -1.13 -10.06 10.02
CA TYR A 116 -1.80 -8.86 9.50
C TYR A 116 -3.20 -9.11 8.93
N VAL A 117 -3.56 -10.35 8.56
CA VAL A 117 -4.94 -10.73 8.20
C VAL A 117 -5.78 -10.74 9.47
N THR A 118 -5.33 -11.46 10.49
CA THR A 118 -5.96 -11.53 11.82
C THR A 118 -6.08 -10.15 12.46
N LEU A 119 -5.04 -9.30 12.36
CA LEU A 119 -5.08 -7.93 12.88
C LEU A 119 -6.11 -7.04 12.15
N LYS A 120 -6.25 -7.19 10.82
CA LYS A 120 -7.27 -6.46 10.04
C LYS A 120 -8.68 -6.87 10.50
N GLU A 121 -8.91 -8.15 10.75
CA GLU A 121 -10.18 -8.67 11.28
C GLU A 121 -10.45 -8.16 12.70
N TYR A 122 -9.46 -8.20 13.60
CA TYR A 122 -9.53 -7.65 14.95
C TYR A 122 -9.86 -6.15 14.95
N VAL A 123 -9.17 -5.35 14.14
CA VAL A 123 -9.43 -3.90 14.04
C VAL A 123 -10.82 -3.61 13.48
N ARG A 124 -11.31 -4.41 12.52
CA ARG A 124 -12.68 -4.32 12.00
C ARG A 124 -13.71 -4.64 13.09
N ALA A 125 -13.52 -5.73 13.84
CA ALA A 125 -14.40 -6.12 14.93
C ALA A 125 -14.45 -5.05 16.04
N ARG A 126 -13.29 -4.48 16.41
CA ARG A 126 -13.19 -3.43 17.42
C ARG A 126 -13.79 -2.09 16.98
N LYS A 127 -13.65 -1.72 15.70
CA LYS A 127 -14.36 -0.55 15.13
C LYS A 127 -15.87 -0.75 15.08
N ALA A 128 -16.34 -1.98 14.87
CA ALA A 128 -17.76 -2.30 14.90
C ALA A 128 -18.36 -2.25 16.32
N HIS A 129 -17.54 -2.44 17.36
CA HIS A 129 -17.95 -2.43 18.77
C HIS A 129 -17.88 -1.03 19.44
N LEU A 130 -17.27 -0.03 18.80
CA LEU A 130 -17.22 1.34 19.32
C LEU A 130 -18.50 2.10 18.94
N PRO A 131 -19.27 2.64 19.91
CA PRO A 131 -20.44 3.45 19.61
C PRO A 131 -20.01 4.70 18.83
N ARG A 132 -20.79 5.08 17.81
CA ARG A 132 -20.55 6.23 16.90
C ARG A 132 -20.55 7.62 17.56
N THR A 133 -20.52 7.71 18.89
CA THR A 133 -20.85 8.94 19.61
C THR A 133 -19.64 9.51 20.33
N VAL A 134 -18.62 9.99 19.61
CA VAL A 134 -17.82 11.18 20.01
C VAL A 134 -17.09 11.71 18.77
N LEU A 135 -17.74 12.61 18.02
CA LEU A 135 -17.09 13.63 17.18
C LEU A 135 -18.07 14.82 17.09
N LEU A 136 -17.98 15.70 18.09
CA LEU A 136 -18.27 17.12 17.98
C LEU A 136 -17.03 17.87 18.46
#